data_AF-A0A9E3DM33-F1
#
_entry.id   AF-A0A9E3DM33-F1
#
_cell.length_a   1.000
_cell.length_b   1.000
_cell.length_c   1.000
_cell.angle_alpha   90.00
_cell.angle_beta   90.00
_cell.angle_gamma   90.00
#
_symmetry.space_group_name_H-M   'P 1'
#
loop_
_entity.id
_entity.type
_entity.pdbx_description
1 polymer ?
#
loop_
_entity_poly.entity_id
_entity_poly.type
_entity_poly.pdbx_seq_one_letter_code
_entity_poly.pdbx_strand_id
1 'polypeptide(L)'
;MASKFEIFDRSRLLVKPLAERANDLPLSRWIGIDDDHTPPFSHPDLTTLAQRIHCAKQRGRARILMAGGHVLRAGVNRHLIDLMERGYIDHIAMNGSFAIHDYELARIGATTESVARYIKNGEFGLWRETGELNEWVAEAARDGLGYGENVGRRILESNFAHRSLSILAAAFRLSIPATVHVGIGYDILHE
;
A
#
# COMPACT_ATOMS: atom_id res chain seq x y z
N MET A 1 19.39 23.61 24.87
CA MET A 1 20.68 23.80 24.17
C MET A 1 20.38 24.00 22.70
N ALA A 2 21.01 24.99 22.04
CA ALA A 2 20.91 25.12 20.59
C ALA A 2 21.67 23.98 19.89
N SER A 3 21.21 23.55 18.72
CA SER A 3 21.91 22.54 17.91
C SER A 3 23.33 23.02 17.58
N LYS A 4 24.29 22.09 17.59
CA LYS A 4 25.67 22.36 17.13
C LYS A 4 25.79 22.45 15.60
N PHE A 5 24.75 22.02 14.88
CA PHE A 5 24.69 21.97 13.42
C PHE A 5 23.53 22.80 12.90
N GLU A 6 23.73 23.44 11.75
CA GLU A 6 22.66 24.11 11.03
C GLU A 6 21.57 23.09 10.68
N ILE A 7 20.34 23.37 11.12
CA ILE A 7 19.18 22.56 10.78
C ILE A 7 18.76 22.94 9.37
N PHE A 8 18.59 21.95 8.51
CA PHE A 8 18.12 22.17 7.15
C PHE A 8 16.77 22.90 7.16
N ASP A 9 16.70 24.02 6.46
CA ASP A 9 15.47 24.78 6.27
C ASP A 9 14.55 24.05 5.28
N ARG A 10 13.57 23.34 5.82
CA ARG A 10 12.58 22.56 5.06
C ARG A 10 11.72 23.42 4.14
N SER A 11 11.63 24.75 4.34
CA SER A 11 10.92 25.63 3.41
C SER A 11 11.57 25.70 2.02
N ARG A 12 12.83 25.23 1.91
CA ARG A 12 13.57 25.12 0.66
C ARG A 12 13.21 23.89 -0.18
N LEU A 13 12.44 22.94 0.37
CA LEU A 13 11.99 21.77 -0.37
C LEU A 13 10.91 22.16 -1.39
N LEU A 14 11.09 21.72 -2.63
CA LEU A 14 10.11 21.89 -3.69
C LEU A 14 9.21 20.66 -3.75
N VAL A 15 8.15 20.65 -2.94
CA VAL A 15 7.15 19.57 -2.92
C VAL A 15 6.14 19.77 -4.04
N LYS A 16 6.22 18.93 -5.07
CA LYS A 16 5.41 19.05 -6.29
C LYS A 16 4.09 18.30 -6.16
N PRO A 17 3.05 18.70 -6.91
CA PRO A 17 1.84 17.90 -7.07
C PRO A 17 2.18 16.51 -7.65
N LEU A 18 1.56 15.47 -7.11
CA LEU A 18 1.68 14.10 -7.59
C LEU A 18 1.23 13.94 -9.05
N ALA A 19 0.32 14.81 -9.51
CA ALA A 19 -0.10 14.87 -10.92
C ALA A 19 1.03 15.25 -11.89
N GLU A 20 2.08 15.92 -11.43
CA GLU A 20 3.27 16.24 -12.25
C GLU A 20 4.26 15.06 -12.31
N ARG A 21 4.07 14.02 -11.50
CA ARG A 21 4.94 12.85 -11.48
C ARG A 21 4.66 11.95 -12.67
N ALA A 22 5.71 11.62 -13.41
CA ALA A 22 5.67 10.47 -14.31
C ALA A 22 5.58 9.17 -13.48
N ASN A 23 4.47 8.47 -13.63
CA ASN A 23 4.18 7.20 -12.95
C ASN A 23 4.48 6.02 -13.90
N ASP A 24 5.30 5.08 -13.44
CA ASP A 24 5.73 3.94 -14.25
C ASP A 24 4.68 2.81 -14.30
N LEU A 25 3.70 2.84 -13.38
CA LEU A 25 2.70 1.78 -13.26
C LEU A 25 1.26 2.34 -13.28
N PRO A 26 0.65 2.48 -14.47
CA PRO A 26 -0.74 2.91 -14.62
C PRO A 26 -1.75 1.77 -14.40
N LEU A 27 -3.01 2.13 -14.17
CA LEU A 27 -4.12 1.19 -13.93
C LEU A 27 -4.31 0.13 -15.01
N SER A 28 -3.93 0.41 -16.26
CA SER A 28 -4.01 -0.58 -17.35
C SER A 28 -3.17 -1.85 -17.13
N ARG A 29 -2.32 -1.87 -16.09
CA ARG A 29 -1.54 -3.03 -15.65
C ARG A 29 -2.25 -3.89 -14.59
N TRP A 30 -3.40 -3.48 -14.07
CA TRP A 30 -4.14 -4.24 -13.05
C TRP A 30 -4.97 -5.35 -13.67
N ILE A 31 -4.85 -6.54 -13.09
CA ILE A 31 -5.46 -7.77 -13.60
C ILE A 31 -6.88 -7.90 -13.03
N GLY A 32 -7.86 -8.08 -13.91
CA GLY A 32 -9.23 -8.43 -13.57
C GLY A 32 -9.35 -9.85 -13.04
N ILE A 33 -10.35 -10.10 -12.18
CA ILE A 33 -10.58 -11.44 -11.61
C ILE A 33 -11.05 -12.45 -12.67
N ASP A 34 -11.74 -11.96 -13.69
CA ASP A 34 -12.27 -12.74 -14.82
C ASP A 34 -11.43 -12.53 -16.10
N ASP A 35 -10.23 -11.95 -15.99
CA ASP A 35 -9.36 -11.78 -17.16
C ASP A 35 -8.85 -13.15 -17.61
N ASP A 36 -9.10 -13.49 -18.88
CA ASP A 36 -8.60 -14.71 -19.56
C ASP A 36 -7.05 -14.78 -19.62
N HIS A 37 -6.36 -13.77 -19.10
CA HIS A 37 -4.92 -13.56 -19.22
C HIS A 37 -4.12 -13.87 -17.96
N THR A 38 -4.71 -14.54 -16.96
CA THR A 38 -3.91 -15.03 -15.82
C THR A 38 -2.79 -15.94 -16.34
N PRO A 39 -1.50 -15.58 -16.19
CA PRO A 39 -0.41 -16.38 -16.73
C PRO A 39 -0.45 -17.79 -16.15
N PRO A 40 -0.22 -18.84 -16.95
CA PRO A 40 -0.14 -20.18 -16.41
C PRO A 40 0.99 -20.23 -15.39
N PHE A 41 0.63 -20.60 -14.16
CA PHE A 41 1.58 -20.80 -13.08
C PHE A 41 1.41 -22.22 -12.55
N SER A 42 2.51 -22.97 -12.49
CA SER A 42 2.53 -24.30 -11.91
C SER A 42 3.73 -24.41 -10.99
N HIS A 43 3.47 -24.84 -9.76
CA HIS A 43 4.49 -25.19 -8.80
C HIS A 43 4.01 -26.45 -8.06
N PRO A 44 4.86 -27.46 -7.84
CA PRO A 44 4.44 -28.70 -7.17
C PRO A 44 3.81 -28.45 -5.79
N ASP A 45 4.28 -27.41 -5.09
CA ASP A 45 3.75 -27.05 -3.77
C ASP A 45 2.47 -26.20 -3.78
N LEU A 46 2.00 -25.74 -4.94
CA LEU A 46 0.83 -24.85 -5.01
C LEU A 46 -0.44 -25.52 -4.46
N THR A 47 -0.68 -26.77 -4.86
CA THR A 47 -1.82 -27.56 -4.36
C THR A 47 -1.73 -27.76 -2.85
N THR A 48 -0.54 -28.07 -2.34
CA THR A 48 -0.29 -28.25 -0.91
C THR A 48 -0.53 -26.96 -0.14
N LEU A 49 -0.07 -25.82 -0.65
CA LEU A 49 -0.30 -24.50 -0.06
C LEU A 49 -1.80 -24.16 0.00
N ALA A 50 -2.51 -24.31 -1.12
CA ALA A 50 -3.95 -24.06 -1.20
C ALA A 50 -4.74 -24.93 -0.21
N GLN A 51 -4.41 -26.22 -0.11
CA GLN A 51 -5.03 -27.14 0.85
C GLN A 51 -4.75 -26.72 2.30
N ARG A 52 -3.52 -26.28 2.61
CA ARG A 52 -3.16 -25.82 3.96
C ARG A 52 -3.92 -24.55 4.35
N ILE A 53 -4.03 -23.58 3.44
CA ILE A 53 -4.81 -22.34 3.66
C ILE A 53 -6.30 -22.68 3.85
N HIS A 54 -6.86 -23.57 3.02
CA HIS A 54 -8.23 -24.03 3.16
C HIS A 54 -8.47 -24.72 4.51
N CYS A 55 -7.59 -25.62 4.92
CA CYS A 55 -7.68 -26.32 6.19
C CYS A 55 -7.54 -25.37 7.39
N ALA A 56 -6.66 -24.37 7.30
CA ALA A 56 -6.54 -23.32 8.32
C ALA A 56 -7.85 -22.54 8.48
N LYS A 57 -8.51 -22.18 7.37
CA LYS A 57 -9.84 -21.53 7.38
C LYS A 57 -10.88 -22.41 8.07
N GLN A 58 -10.99 -23.68 7.68
CA GLN A 58 -11.96 -24.62 8.28
C GLN A 58 -11.77 -24.80 9.79
N ARG A 59 -10.52 -24.65 10.26
CA ARG A 59 -10.16 -24.80 11.69
C ARG A 59 -10.12 -23.48 12.44
N GLY A 60 -10.54 -22.35 11.84
CA GLY A 60 -10.50 -21.03 12.47
C GLY A 60 -9.08 -20.57 12.85
N ARG A 61 -8.05 -20.98 12.09
CA ARG A 61 -6.64 -20.63 12.35
C ARG A 61 -6.21 -19.45 11.50
N ALA A 62 -5.43 -18.52 12.05
CA ALA A 62 -4.96 -17.33 11.35
C ALA A 62 -4.33 -17.64 9.97
N ARG A 63 -4.63 -16.78 9.00
CA ARG A 63 -4.22 -16.83 7.58
C ARG A 63 -3.64 -15.47 7.21
N ILE A 64 -2.42 -15.25 7.66
CA ILE A 64 -1.72 -13.97 7.57
C ILE A 64 -1.00 -13.86 6.23
N LEU A 65 -1.34 -12.87 5.42
CA LEU A 65 -0.56 -12.49 4.25
C LEU A 65 0.48 -11.44 4.63
N MET A 66 1.76 -11.73 4.40
CA MET A 66 2.84 -10.75 4.54
C MET A 66 3.30 -10.32 3.15
N ALA A 67 3.21 -9.03 2.83
CA ALA A 67 3.47 -8.53 1.48
C ALA A 67 4.20 -7.19 1.48
N GLY A 68 5.14 -7.01 0.54
CA GLY A 68 5.75 -5.71 0.27
C GLY A 68 5.13 -5.05 -0.96
N GLY A 69 5.51 -3.80 -1.25
CA GLY A 69 5.01 -3.03 -2.40
C GLY A 69 5.05 -3.75 -3.75
N HIS A 70 5.99 -4.69 -3.96
CA HIS A 70 6.06 -5.52 -5.18
C HIS A 70 4.79 -6.33 -5.45
N VAL A 71 4.12 -6.85 -4.42
CA VAL A 71 2.90 -7.65 -4.59
C VAL A 71 1.78 -6.76 -5.13
N LEU A 72 1.63 -5.56 -4.58
CA LEU A 72 0.66 -4.59 -5.08
C LEU A 72 0.99 -4.17 -6.52
N ARG A 73 2.28 -3.90 -6.81
CA ARG A 73 2.75 -3.55 -8.16
C ARG A 73 2.57 -4.66 -9.19
N ALA A 74 2.33 -5.90 -8.76
CA ALA A 74 1.98 -6.99 -9.67
C ALA A 74 0.53 -6.90 -10.19
N GLY A 75 -0.27 -5.92 -9.73
CA GLY A 75 -1.61 -5.67 -10.24
C GLY A 75 -2.68 -6.64 -9.74
N VAL A 76 -2.40 -7.39 -8.66
CA VAL A 76 -3.25 -8.48 -8.16
C VAL A 76 -4.25 -8.05 -7.07
N ASN A 77 -4.46 -6.74 -6.86
CA ASN A 77 -5.30 -6.23 -5.76
C ASN A 77 -6.69 -6.86 -5.72
N ARG A 78 -7.36 -6.99 -6.87
CA ARG A 78 -8.70 -7.59 -6.98
C ARG A 78 -8.74 -9.04 -6.47
N HIS A 79 -7.66 -9.79 -6.71
CA HIS A 79 -7.54 -11.18 -6.30
C HIS A 79 -7.29 -11.28 -4.78
N LEU A 80 -6.47 -10.38 -4.23
CA LEU A 80 -6.25 -10.30 -2.79
C LEU A 80 -7.53 -9.90 -2.05
N ILE A 81 -8.28 -8.93 -2.59
CA ILE A 81 -9.57 -8.52 -2.05
C ILE A 81 -10.58 -9.67 -2.11
N ASP A 82 -10.66 -10.42 -3.21
CA ASP A 82 -11.52 -11.61 -3.30
C ASP A 82 -11.15 -12.69 -2.27
N LEU A 83 -9.85 -12.95 -2.07
CA LEU A 83 -9.37 -13.86 -1.03
C LEU A 83 -9.73 -13.37 0.38
N MET A 84 -9.71 -12.06 0.63
CA MET A 84 -10.16 -11.46 1.89
C MET A 84 -11.67 -11.60 2.08
N GLU A 85 -12.48 -11.27 1.06
CA GLU A 85 -13.95 -11.40 1.08
C GLU A 85 -14.38 -12.86 1.29
N ARG A 86 -13.65 -13.81 0.68
CA ARG A 86 -13.86 -15.24 0.88
C ARG A 86 -13.24 -15.75 2.19
N GLY A 87 -12.60 -14.92 3.01
CA GLY A 87 -12.04 -15.29 4.31
C GLY A 87 -10.80 -16.20 4.24
N TYR A 88 -10.13 -16.28 3.09
CA TYR A 88 -8.85 -16.98 2.94
C TYR A 88 -7.65 -16.15 3.42
N ILE A 89 -7.81 -14.83 3.52
CA ILE A 89 -6.90 -13.91 4.20
C ILE A 89 -7.68 -13.25 5.34
N ASP A 90 -7.19 -13.32 6.57
CA ASP A 90 -7.81 -12.67 7.75
C ASP A 90 -6.88 -11.73 8.50
N HIS A 91 -5.67 -11.53 8.00
CA HIS A 91 -4.75 -10.50 8.43
C HIS A 91 -3.82 -10.17 7.27
N ILE A 92 -3.47 -8.89 7.12
CA ILE A 92 -2.42 -8.46 6.21
C ILE A 92 -1.35 -7.65 6.93
N ALA A 93 -0.09 -8.01 6.72
CA ALA A 93 1.07 -7.30 7.25
C ALA A 93 1.94 -6.84 6.09
N MET A 94 2.38 -5.59 6.12
CA MET A 94 3.10 -4.99 4.98
C MET A 94 4.16 -3.98 5.38
N ASN A 95 4.99 -3.56 4.42
CA ASN A 95 5.94 -2.45 4.61
C ASN A 95 5.31 -1.09 4.22
N GLY A 96 5.99 0.02 4.54
CA GLY A 96 5.48 1.36 4.22
C GLY A 96 5.26 1.60 2.73
N SER A 97 6.19 1.12 1.88
CA SER A 97 6.03 1.14 0.41
C SER A 97 4.70 0.55 -0.07
N PHE A 98 4.19 -0.53 0.53
CA PHE A 98 2.88 -1.07 0.17
C PHE A 98 1.76 -0.04 0.40
N ALA A 99 1.72 0.56 1.59
CA ALA A 99 0.69 1.53 1.95
C ALA A 99 0.71 2.77 1.05
N ILE A 100 1.91 3.25 0.68
CA ILE A 100 2.09 4.34 -0.28
C ILE A 100 1.50 3.97 -1.63
N HIS A 101 1.86 2.81 -2.18
CA HIS A 101 1.37 2.40 -3.49
C HIS A 101 -0.15 2.15 -3.50
N ASP A 102 -0.71 1.63 -2.40
CA ASP A 102 -2.16 1.42 -2.24
C ASP A 102 -2.93 2.73 -2.21
N TYR A 103 -2.41 3.72 -1.48
CA TYR A 103 -2.94 5.08 -1.45
C TYR A 103 -2.91 5.76 -2.82
N GLU A 104 -1.75 5.76 -3.49
CA GLU A 104 -1.60 6.40 -4.80
C GLU A 104 -2.48 5.73 -5.85
N LEU A 105 -2.52 4.40 -5.89
CA LEU A 105 -3.41 3.66 -6.78
C LEU A 105 -4.87 4.05 -6.55
N ALA A 106 -5.31 4.07 -5.28
CA ALA A 106 -6.68 4.44 -4.94
C ALA A 106 -7.02 5.85 -5.42
N ARG A 107 -6.11 6.80 -5.21
CA ARG A 107 -6.31 8.22 -5.49
C ARG A 107 -6.28 8.55 -6.98
N ILE A 108 -5.24 8.10 -7.69
CA ILE A 108 -4.95 8.57 -9.06
C ILE A 108 -4.92 7.45 -10.11
N GLY A 109 -5.12 6.18 -9.72
CA GLY A 109 -5.11 5.06 -10.67
C GLY A 109 -3.71 4.81 -11.26
N ALA A 110 -2.66 5.25 -10.57
CA ALA A 110 -1.28 5.03 -10.97
C ALA A 110 -0.37 5.09 -9.75
N THR A 111 0.79 4.45 -9.83
CA THR A 111 1.80 4.50 -8.78
C THR A 111 3.18 4.21 -9.37
N THR A 112 4.20 4.19 -8.51
CA THR A 112 5.62 3.95 -8.83
C THR A 112 6.27 5.10 -9.56
N GLU A 113 7.32 5.63 -8.95
CA GLU A 113 8.18 6.63 -9.55
C GLU A 113 9.53 6.03 -9.92
N SER A 114 10.21 6.65 -10.90
CA SER A 114 11.55 6.23 -11.27
C SER A 114 12.58 6.76 -10.27
N VAL A 115 13.07 5.87 -9.41
CA VAL A 115 14.12 6.16 -8.40
C VAL A 115 15.32 6.87 -9.03
N ALA A 116 15.86 6.31 -10.12
CA ALA A 116 17.05 6.83 -10.79
C ALA A 116 16.82 8.21 -11.44
N ARG A 117 15.59 8.54 -11.82
CA ARG A 117 15.23 9.84 -12.38
C ARG A 117 15.17 10.90 -11.29
N TYR A 118 14.39 10.65 -10.25
CA TYR A 118 14.05 11.67 -9.27
C TYR A 118 15.14 11.89 -8.21
N ILE A 119 16.00 10.89 -7.94
CA ILE A 119 17.19 11.10 -7.09
C ILE A 119 18.13 12.15 -7.72
N LYS A 120 18.31 12.15 -9.04
CA LYS A 120 19.20 13.10 -9.73
C LYS A 120 18.77 14.56 -9.57
N ASN A 121 17.47 14.78 -9.38
CA ASN A 121 16.88 16.11 -9.25
C ASN A 121 16.54 16.46 -7.79
N GLY A 122 16.75 15.54 -6.84
CA GLY A 122 16.34 15.72 -5.45
C GLY A 122 14.83 15.76 -5.25
N GLU A 123 14.06 15.08 -6.11
CA GLU A 123 12.58 15.07 -6.11
C GLU A 123 12.00 13.74 -5.61
N PHE A 124 12.85 12.73 -5.38
CA PHE A 124 12.41 11.39 -5.04
C PHE A 124 11.61 11.38 -3.74
N GLY A 125 10.37 10.89 -3.79
CA GLY A 125 9.47 10.86 -2.63
C GLY A 125 8.82 12.21 -2.25
N LEU A 126 9.17 13.32 -2.91
CA LEU A 126 8.69 14.67 -2.56
C LEU A 126 7.39 15.06 -3.28
N TRP A 127 6.32 14.30 -3.02
CA TRP A 127 5.01 14.49 -3.67
C TRP A 127 3.94 14.89 -2.66
N ARG A 128 3.25 16.01 -2.93
CA ARG A 128 2.33 16.66 -1.98
C ARG A 128 1.24 15.72 -1.47
N GLU A 129 0.54 15.05 -2.39
CA GLU A 129 -0.57 14.17 -2.07
C GLU A 129 -0.10 12.91 -1.34
N THR A 130 1.08 12.37 -1.69
CA THR A 130 1.66 11.22 -0.96
C THR A 130 2.04 11.64 0.47
N GLY A 131 2.48 12.89 0.65
CA GLY A 131 2.74 13.48 1.96
C GLY A 131 1.52 13.57 2.89
N GLU A 132 0.28 13.53 2.38
CA GLU A 132 -0.93 13.46 3.20
C GLU A 132 -0.93 12.23 4.15
N LEU A 133 -0.21 11.16 3.78
CA LEU A 133 -0.04 9.99 4.64
C LEU A 133 0.66 10.31 5.97
N ASN A 134 1.54 11.32 6.03
CA ASN A 134 2.14 11.77 7.28
C ASN A 134 1.09 12.34 8.24
N GLU A 135 0.12 13.09 7.71
CA GLU A 135 -1.00 13.61 8.51
C GLU A 135 -1.87 12.48 9.04
N TRP A 136 -2.12 11.45 8.22
CA TRP A 136 -2.92 10.29 8.62
C TRP A 136 -2.19 9.38 9.61
N VAL A 137 -0.86 9.30 9.55
CA VAL A 137 -0.04 8.65 10.58
C VAL A 137 -0.15 9.39 11.91
N ALA A 138 -0.06 10.73 11.87
CA ALA A 138 -0.20 11.56 13.08
C ALA A 138 -1.62 11.51 13.67
N GLU A 139 -2.65 11.44 12.82
CA GLU A 139 -4.04 11.19 13.21
C GLU A 139 -4.17 9.82 13.89
N ALA A 140 -3.66 8.75 13.26
CA ALA A 140 -3.74 7.39 13.81
C ALA A 140 -3.08 7.30 15.20
N ALA A 141 -1.90 7.91 15.37
CA ALA A 141 -1.20 7.96 16.64
C ALA A 141 -1.97 8.71 17.73
N ARG A 142 -2.68 9.79 17.36
CA ARG A 142 -3.50 10.58 18.28
C ARG A 142 -4.75 9.83 18.73
N ASP A 143 -5.37 9.10 17.81
CA ASP A 143 -6.65 8.43 18.03
C ASP A 143 -6.48 6.98 18.51
N GLY A 144 -5.24 6.48 18.62
CA GLY A 144 -4.94 5.12 19.05
C GLY A 144 -5.23 4.04 18.01
N LEU A 145 -5.23 4.41 16.72
CA LEU A 145 -5.50 3.52 15.58
C LEU A 145 -4.19 2.95 15.01
N GLY A 146 -4.27 1.77 14.39
CA GLY A 146 -3.17 1.24 13.59
C GLY A 146 -2.93 2.07 12.33
N TYR A 147 -1.68 2.16 11.84
CA TYR A 147 -1.39 2.89 10.60
C TYR A 147 -2.17 2.34 9.40
N GLY A 148 -2.13 1.02 9.18
CA GLY A 148 -2.89 0.38 8.09
C GLY A 148 -4.40 0.51 8.24
N GLU A 149 -4.90 0.43 9.47
CA GLU A 149 -6.30 0.67 9.81
C GLU A 149 -6.75 2.08 9.42
N ASN A 150 -6.01 3.10 9.85
CA ASN A 150 -6.39 4.48 9.60
C ASN A 150 -6.29 4.84 8.10
N VAL A 151 -5.24 4.39 7.40
CA VAL A 151 -5.16 4.57 5.93
C VAL A 151 -6.33 3.90 5.24
N GLY A 152 -6.68 2.68 5.63
CA GLY A 152 -7.83 1.98 5.09
C GLY A 152 -9.15 2.74 5.29
N ARG A 153 -9.39 3.24 6.51
CA ARG A 153 -10.54 4.08 6.83
C ARG A 153 -10.58 5.34 5.97
N ARG A 154 -9.48 6.09 5.91
CA ARG A 154 -9.40 7.37 5.18
C ARG A 154 -9.58 7.18 3.67
N ILE A 155 -9.04 6.12 3.08
CA ILE A 155 -9.28 5.79 1.67
C ILE A 155 -10.76 5.41 1.46
N LEU A 156 -11.36 4.61 2.34
CA LEU A 156 -12.75 4.19 2.22
C LEU A 156 -13.73 5.38 2.29
N GLU A 157 -13.46 6.34 3.17
CA GLU A 157 -14.25 7.58 3.37
C GLU A 157 -13.98 8.65 2.30
N SER A 158 -12.89 8.53 1.53
CA SER A 158 -12.52 9.51 0.50
C SER A 158 -13.43 9.49 -0.72
N ASN A 159 -13.32 10.51 -1.58
CA ASN A 159 -13.92 10.53 -2.92
C ASN A 159 -12.97 10.03 -4.02
N PHE A 160 -11.95 9.24 -3.66
CA PHE A 160 -10.97 8.75 -4.63
C PHE A 160 -11.62 7.82 -5.67
N ALA A 161 -11.29 8.05 -6.95
CA ALA A 161 -11.92 7.37 -8.07
C ALA A 161 -11.70 5.85 -8.08
N HIS A 162 -10.60 5.38 -7.48
CA HIS A 162 -10.20 3.98 -7.50
C HIS A 162 -10.12 3.37 -6.08
N ARG A 163 -10.81 3.94 -5.09
CA ARG A 163 -10.81 3.42 -3.70
C ARG A 163 -11.20 1.95 -3.58
N SER A 164 -11.99 1.41 -4.52
CA SER A 164 -12.37 -0.01 -4.55
C SER A 164 -11.21 -0.96 -4.86
N LEU A 165 -10.09 -0.46 -5.38
CA LEU A 165 -8.86 -1.23 -5.61
C LEU A 165 -7.91 -1.24 -4.42
N SER A 166 -8.17 -0.42 -3.39
CA SER A 166 -7.35 -0.35 -2.19
C SER A 166 -7.55 -1.60 -1.33
N ILE A 167 -6.46 -2.28 -1.06
CA ILE A 167 -6.44 -3.44 -0.16
C ILE A 167 -6.64 -2.98 1.28
N LEU A 168 -6.11 -1.81 1.66
CA LEU A 168 -6.31 -1.25 3.01
C LEU A 168 -7.77 -0.84 3.23
N ALA A 169 -8.43 -0.22 2.24
CA ALA A 169 -9.84 0.12 2.33
C ALA A 169 -10.73 -1.14 2.41
N ALA A 170 -10.40 -2.18 1.63
CA ALA A 170 -11.07 -3.46 1.73
C ALA A 170 -10.87 -4.12 3.10
N ALA A 171 -9.66 -4.06 3.66
CA ALA A 171 -9.36 -4.60 4.99
C ALA A 171 -10.21 -3.92 6.07
N PHE A 172 -10.24 -2.58 6.07
CA PHE A 172 -11.08 -1.81 6.99
C PHE A 172 -12.57 -2.15 6.85
N ARG A 173 -13.10 -2.17 5.61
CA ARG A 173 -14.50 -2.54 5.33
C ARG A 173 -14.86 -3.94 5.86
N LEU A 174 -13.94 -4.88 5.76
CA LEU A 174 -14.14 -6.28 6.17
C LEU A 174 -13.77 -6.55 7.63
N SER A 175 -13.35 -5.53 8.39
CA SER A 175 -12.82 -5.69 9.75
C SER A 175 -11.64 -6.67 9.83
N ILE A 176 -10.80 -6.68 8.79
CA ILE A 176 -9.56 -7.46 8.71
C ILE A 176 -8.41 -6.57 9.20
N PRO A 177 -7.62 -7.00 10.21
CA PRO A 177 -6.48 -6.23 10.67
C PRO A 177 -5.44 -6.04 9.56
N ALA A 178 -5.01 -4.80 9.37
CA ALA A 178 -3.94 -4.42 8.45
C ALA A 178 -2.83 -3.70 9.20
N THR A 179 -1.64 -4.30 9.24
CA THR A 179 -0.47 -3.77 9.96
C THR A 179 0.59 -3.31 8.98
N VAL A 180 1.18 -2.13 9.25
CA VAL A 180 2.23 -1.55 8.41
C VAL A 180 3.50 -1.40 9.25
N HIS A 181 4.54 -2.11 8.84
CA HIS A 181 5.85 -2.17 9.48
C HIS A 181 6.82 -1.25 8.74
N VAL A 182 6.80 0.02 9.12
CA VAL A 182 7.56 1.09 8.46
C VAL A 182 9.04 1.01 8.82
N GLY A 183 9.91 1.18 7.83
CA GLY A 183 11.36 1.21 7.99
C GLY A 183 11.90 2.63 7.98
N ILE A 184 12.41 3.11 9.12
CA ILE A 184 13.01 4.44 9.25
C ILE A 184 14.24 4.54 8.33
N GLY A 185 14.23 5.54 7.44
CA GLY A 185 15.29 5.79 6.46
C GLY A 185 15.21 4.96 5.17
N TYR A 186 14.20 4.08 5.05
CA TYR A 186 13.91 3.34 3.81
C TYR A 186 12.60 3.78 3.16
N ASP A 187 11.54 3.96 3.96
CA ASP A 187 10.27 4.48 3.45
C ASP A 187 10.34 6.00 3.25
N ILE A 188 9.63 6.52 2.24
CA ILE A 188 9.71 7.94 1.84
C ILE A 188 8.84 8.88 2.70
N LEU A 189 8.09 8.35 3.67
CA LEU A 189 7.17 9.10 4.53
C LEU A 189 7.82 9.55 5.85
N HIS A 190 9.07 10.03 5.79
CA HIS A 190 9.87 10.36 6.98
C HIS A 190 10.43 11.78 6.97
N GLU A 191 9.97 12.62 6.06
CA GLU A 191 10.50 13.97 5.78
C GLU A 191 9.62 15.09 6.34
#